data_AF-A0A1I4FVJ5-F1
#
_entry.id   AF-A0A1I4FVJ5-F1
#
_cell.length_a   1.000
_cell.length_b   1.000
_cell.length_c   1.000
_cell.angle_alpha   90.00
_cell.angle_beta   90.00
_cell.angle_gamma   90.00
#
_symmetry.space_group_name_H-M   'P 1'
#
loop_
_entity.id
_entity.type
_entity.pdbx_description
1 polymer ?
#
loop_
_entity_poly.entity_id
_entity_poly.type
_entity_poly.pdbx_seq_one_letter_code
_entity_poly.pdbx_strand_id
1 'polypeptide(L)'
;MRLGLLTGGLAFCAGWAAIALLAPQAVFDAPRWQSTLWMFLGANAITLTQGAFNQNTVQPVTVAELPELVYLIPVVAVTFASAYVCYNIRTSRVKQNVSNAMAAGTGYFLTALVAMILSDIRPSITVLLMIALVFGGGLWVGSTVMGTLSRGIPFLGVASLGTVVTVGVLVLFGGVAILSVIQDFLVVTFAPTVAVGAGFGVSRQLERRGRRSDYPRISGLQQFFEESWKETLVVSLIFFALLIGLTGGM
;
A
#
# COMPACT_ATOMS: atom_id res chain seq x y z
N MET A 1 12.42 1.84 10.42
CA MET A 1 12.15 1.98 8.98
C MET A 1 12.63 0.78 8.17
N ARG A 2 13.93 0.40 8.19
CA ARG A 2 14.45 -0.77 7.46
C ARG A 2 13.70 -2.07 7.70
N LEU A 3 13.41 -2.39 8.98
CA LEU A 3 12.62 -3.58 9.35
C LEU A 3 11.20 -3.56 8.75
N GLY A 4 10.55 -2.39 8.73
CA GLY A 4 9.22 -2.23 8.15
C GLY A 4 9.21 -2.53 6.66
N LEU A 5 10.13 -1.92 5.91
CA LEU A 5 10.22 -2.15 4.46
C LEU A 5 10.46 -3.63 4.11
N LEU A 6 11.40 -4.29 4.80
CA LEU A 6 11.71 -5.70 4.58
C LEU A 6 10.54 -6.62 4.91
N THR A 7 9.90 -6.42 6.06
CA THR A 7 8.76 -7.25 6.50
C THR A 7 7.55 -7.08 5.61
N GLY A 8 7.28 -5.85 5.14
CA GLY A 8 6.24 -5.58 4.15
C GLY A 8 6.50 -6.31 2.82
N GLY A 9 7.73 -6.25 2.29
CA GLY A 9 8.08 -6.95 1.06
C GLY A 9 8.02 -8.48 1.20
N LEU A 10 8.48 -9.04 2.34
CA LEU A 10 8.35 -10.47 2.62
C LEU A 10 6.89 -10.91 2.72
N ALA A 11 6.02 -10.10 3.33
CA ALA A 11 4.61 -10.38 3.41
C ALA A 11 3.92 -10.35 2.04
N PHE A 12 4.33 -9.45 1.15
CA PHE A 12 3.90 -9.47 -0.25
C PHE A 12 4.26 -10.80 -0.92
N CYS A 13 5.54 -11.22 -0.83
CA CYS A 13 5.98 -12.49 -1.40
C CYS A 13 5.25 -13.69 -0.80
N ALA A 14 4.99 -13.68 0.51
CA ALA A 14 4.24 -14.75 1.18
C ALA A 14 2.78 -14.82 0.73
N GLY A 15 2.11 -13.67 0.57
CA GLY A 15 0.75 -13.60 0.04
C GLY A 15 0.67 -14.09 -1.41
N TRP A 16 1.64 -13.70 -2.24
CA TRP A 16 1.76 -14.20 -3.61
C TRP A 16 1.97 -15.72 -3.64
N ALA A 17 2.87 -16.24 -2.81
CA ALA A 17 3.11 -17.68 -2.71
C ALA A 17 1.84 -18.45 -2.30
N ALA A 18 1.05 -17.93 -1.36
CA ALA A 18 -0.22 -18.53 -0.97
C ALA A 18 -1.20 -18.64 -2.16
N ILE A 19 -1.32 -17.59 -2.97
CA ILE A 19 -2.15 -17.63 -4.18
C ILE A 19 -1.56 -18.54 -5.25
N ALA A 20 -0.24 -18.57 -5.42
CA ALA A 20 0.40 -19.46 -6.39
C ALA A 20 0.13 -20.96 -6.12
N LEU A 21 -0.12 -21.32 -4.86
CA LEU A 21 -0.56 -22.66 -4.46
C LEU A 21 -2.04 -22.93 -4.75
N LEU A 22 -2.89 -21.91 -4.68
CA LEU A 22 -4.34 -22.01 -4.91
C LEU A 22 -4.73 -21.82 -6.39
N ALA A 23 -3.85 -21.20 -7.18
CA ALA A 23 -4.11 -20.83 -8.55
C ALA A 23 -4.30 -22.06 -9.46
N PRO A 24 -5.32 -22.06 -10.34
CA PRO A 24 -5.47 -23.08 -11.36
C PRO A 24 -4.28 -23.09 -12.32
N GLN A 25 -4.01 -24.26 -12.93
CA GLN A 25 -3.03 -24.35 -14.00
C GLN A 25 -3.62 -23.72 -15.28
N ALA A 26 -2.84 -22.87 -15.96
CA ALA A 26 -3.15 -22.33 -17.29
C ALA A 26 -4.44 -21.48 -17.43
N VAL A 27 -4.66 -20.50 -16.53
CA VAL A 27 -5.76 -19.52 -16.66
C VAL A 27 -5.49 -18.46 -17.71
N PHE A 28 -4.24 -18.00 -17.81
CA PHE A 28 -3.82 -16.98 -18.76
C PHE A 28 -2.74 -17.55 -19.68
N ASP A 29 -2.67 -17.03 -20.90
CA ASP A 29 -1.60 -17.32 -21.86
C ASP A 29 -0.31 -16.56 -21.49
N ALA A 30 0.23 -16.89 -20.32
CA ALA A 30 1.42 -16.30 -19.74
C ALA A 30 2.13 -17.31 -18.82
N PRO A 31 3.46 -17.19 -18.62
CA PRO A 31 4.19 -18.01 -17.67
C PRO A 31 3.51 -18.05 -16.30
N ARG A 32 3.54 -19.21 -15.62
CA ARG A 32 2.82 -19.43 -14.36
C ARG A 32 3.13 -18.39 -13.28
N TRP A 33 4.39 -17.96 -13.17
CA TRP A 33 4.78 -16.92 -12.22
C TRP A 33 4.04 -15.60 -12.48
N GLN A 34 3.87 -15.21 -13.75
CA GLN A 34 3.20 -13.99 -14.15
C GLN A 34 1.69 -14.10 -13.93
N SER A 35 1.09 -15.22 -14.33
CA SER A 35 -0.34 -15.52 -14.12
C SER A 35 -0.74 -15.49 -12.64
N THR A 36 0.03 -16.15 -11.78
CA THR A 36 -0.23 -16.16 -10.33
C THR A 36 -0.01 -14.79 -9.69
N LEU A 37 0.94 -14.01 -10.20
CA LEU A 37 1.18 -12.64 -9.76
C LEU A 37 0.03 -11.73 -10.18
N TRP A 38 -0.51 -11.89 -11.39
CA TRP A 38 -1.73 -11.17 -11.81
C TRP A 38 -2.93 -11.51 -10.93
N MET A 39 -3.12 -12.78 -10.56
CA MET A 39 -4.18 -13.16 -9.62
C MET A 39 -3.98 -12.51 -8.24
N PHE A 40 -2.75 -12.45 -7.73
CA PHE A 40 -2.47 -11.80 -6.44
C PHE A 40 -2.63 -10.29 -6.49
N LEU A 41 -2.17 -9.63 -7.55
CA LEU A 41 -2.41 -8.21 -7.77
C LEU A 41 -3.91 -7.93 -7.97
N GLY A 42 -4.64 -8.85 -8.62
CA GLY A 42 -6.10 -8.85 -8.67
C GLY A 42 -6.74 -8.90 -7.29
N ALA A 43 -6.27 -9.76 -6.40
CA ALA A 43 -6.73 -9.81 -5.01
C ALA A 43 -6.45 -8.49 -4.25
N ASN A 44 -5.46 -7.73 -4.70
CA ASN A 44 -5.15 -6.36 -4.25
C ASN A 44 -5.98 -5.28 -4.97
N ALA A 45 -7.06 -5.65 -5.64
CA ALA A 45 -7.95 -4.79 -6.45
C ALA A 45 -7.31 -4.17 -7.71
N ILE A 46 -6.22 -4.76 -8.22
CA ILE A 46 -5.59 -4.30 -9.47
C ILE A 46 -6.12 -5.15 -10.63
N THR A 47 -6.85 -4.51 -11.52
CA THR A 47 -7.39 -5.17 -12.72
C THR A 47 -6.33 -5.30 -13.83
N LEU A 48 -6.43 -6.36 -14.63
CA LEU A 48 -5.57 -6.64 -15.77
C LEU A 48 -6.08 -5.94 -17.04
N THR A 49 -5.19 -5.35 -17.83
CA THR A 49 -5.52 -4.82 -19.18
C THR A 49 -4.65 -5.44 -20.25
N GLN A 50 -5.27 -5.92 -21.33
CA GLN A 50 -4.55 -6.46 -22.48
C GLN A 50 -4.14 -5.34 -23.44
N GLY A 51 -2.91 -4.85 -23.30
CA GLY A 51 -2.31 -3.84 -24.18
C GLY A 51 -2.29 -2.42 -23.62
N ALA A 52 -1.36 -1.59 -24.11
CA ALA A 52 -1.05 -0.27 -23.57
C ALA A 52 -2.13 0.81 -23.77
N PHE A 53 -3.09 0.59 -24.68
CA PHE A 53 -4.17 1.54 -24.97
C PHE A 53 -5.56 0.92 -24.86
N ASN A 54 -5.65 -0.32 -24.36
CA ASN A 54 -6.92 -1.01 -24.23
C ASN A 54 -7.62 -0.58 -22.93
N GLN A 55 -8.89 -0.19 -23.04
CA GLN A 55 -9.71 0.18 -21.89
C GLN A 55 -10.43 -1.02 -21.27
N ASN A 56 -10.41 -2.19 -21.92
CA ASN A 56 -11.03 -3.39 -21.39
C ASN A 56 -10.19 -3.93 -20.23
N THR A 57 -10.69 -3.70 -19.02
CA THR A 57 -10.10 -4.19 -17.78
C THR A 57 -10.83 -5.44 -17.33
N VAL A 58 -10.09 -6.46 -16.92
CA VAL A 58 -10.67 -7.69 -16.39
C VAL A 58 -10.08 -7.96 -15.01
N GLN A 59 -10.90 -8.47 -14.10
CA GLN A 59 -10.47 -8.81 -12.76
C GLN A 59 -9.85 -10.22 -12.73
N PRO A 60 -8.53 -10.38 -12.51
CA PRO A 60 -7.84 -11.67 -12.69
C PRO A 60 -8.36 -12.79 -11.80
N VAL A 61 -8.77 -12.44 -10.57
CA VAL A 61 -9.35 -13.37 -9.59
C VAL A 61 -10.68 -13.94 -10.09
N THR A 62 -11.50 -13.13 -10.78
CA THR A 62 -12.78 -13.57 -11.34
C THR A 62 -12.60 -14.47 -12.55
N VAL A 63 -11.63 -14.18 -13.43
CA VAL A 63 -11.28 -15.02 -14.59
C VAL A 63 -10.74 -16.37 -14.15
N ALA A 64 -9.98 -16.38 -13.05
CA ALA A 64 -9.42 -17.59 -12.48
C ALA A 64 -10.42 -18.40 -11.64
N GLU A 65 -11.68 -17.93 -11.50
CA GLU A 65 -12.72 -18.54 -10.67
C GLU A 65 -12.26 -18.86 -9.24
N LEU A 66 -11.39 -18.00 -8.69
CA LEU A 66 -10.84 -18.19 -7.36
C LEU A 66 -11.90 -17.87 -6.29
N PRO A 67 -11.88 -18.58 -5.15
CA PRO A 67 -12.83 -18.34 -4.07
C PRO A 67 -12.65 -16.93 -3.49
N GLU A 68 -13.76 -16.31 -3.05
CA GLU A 68 -13.76 -14.94 -2.53
C GLU A 68 -12.80 -14.72 -1.36
N LEU A 69 -12.50 -15.77 -0.59
CA LEU A 69 -11.52 -15.74 0.50
C LEU A 69 -10.11 -15.28 0.05
N VAL A 70 -9.78 -15.40 -1.24
CA VAL A 70 -8.51 -14.94 -1.80
C VAL A 70 -8.33 -13.42 -1.65
N TYR A 71 -9.40 -12.64 -1.65
CA TYR A 71 -9.34 -11.19 -1.41
C TYR A 71 -8.88 -10.83 0.01
N LEU A 72 -8.96 -11.76 0.96
CA LEU A 72 -8.47 -11.56 2.32
C LEU A 72 -6.95 -11.77 2.44
N ILE A 73 -6.32 -12.49 1.51
CA ILE A 73 -4.90 -12.83 1.59
C ILE A 73 -4.01 -11.57 1.68
N PRO A 74 -4.18 -10.55 0.82
CA PRO A 74 -3.44 -9.28 0.93
C PRO A 74 -3.61 -8.59 2.28
N VAL A 75 -4.86 -8.48 2.75
CA VAL A 75 -5.22 -7.82 4.01
C VAL A 75 -4.54 -8.52 5.18
N VAL A 76 -4.60 -9.85 5.21
CA VAL A 76 -3.99 -10.68 6.24
C VAL A 76 -2.46 -10.56 6.21
N ALA A 77 -1.85 -10.64 5.02
CA ALA A 77 -0.40 -10.53 4.86
C ALA A 77 0.14 -9.20 5.41
N VAL A 78 -0.48 -8.08 5.00
CA VAL A 78 -0.12 -6.74 5.46
C VAL A 78 -0.36 -6.58 6.96
N THR A 79 -1.49 -7.09 7.47
CA THR A 79 -1.82 -7.06 8.91
C THR A 79 -0.75 -7.77 9.74
N PHE A 80 -0.32 -8.98 9.33
CA PHE A 80 0.74 -9.71 10.01
C PHE A 80 2.07 -8.98 9.96
N ALA A 81 2.44 -8.39 8.82
CA ALA A 81 3.66 -7.59 8.69
C ALA A 81 3.65 -6.40 9.66
N SER A 82 2.56 -5.62 9.66
CA SER A 82 2.39 -4.48 10.56
C SER A 82 2.40 -4.90 12.02
N ALA A 83 1.72 -6.00 12.37
CA ALA A 83 1.67 -6.50 13.73
C ALA A 83 3.06 -6.95 14.20
N TYR A 84 3.80 -7.64 13.35
CA TYR A 84 5.18 -8.06 13.62
C TYR A 84 6.10 -6.86 13.85
N VAL A 85 6.01 -5.81 13.03
CA VAL A 85 6.81 -4.60 13.20
C VAL A 85 6.44 -3.86 14.47
N CYS A 86 5.15 -3.70 14.76
CA CYS A 86 4.69 -3.12 16.01
C CYS A 86 5.16 -3.93 17.21
N TYR A 87 5.10 -5.26 17.15
CA TYR A 87 5.54 -6.14 18.22
C TYR A 87 7.03 -5.95 18.53
N ASN A 88 7.89 -6.00 17.51
CA ASN A 88 9.34 -5.89 17.65
C ASN A 88 9.81 -4.48 18.00
N ILE A 89 9.15 -3.44 17.49
CA ILE A 89 9.48 -2.04 17.82
C ILE A 89 8.53 -1.57 18.92
N ARG A 90 8.85 -1.92 20.17
CA ARG A 90 7.99 -1.64 21.32
C ARG A 90 7.99 -0.15 21.67
N THR A 91 6.85 0.50 21.49
CA THR A 91 6.60 1.90 21.88
C THR A 91 5.17 2.06 22.37
N SER A 92 4.92 2.95 23.34
CA SER A 92 3.56 3.23 23.82
C SER A 92 2.91 4.43 23.17
N ARG A 93 3.63 5.16 22.31
CA ARG A 93 3.06 6.32 21.62
C ARG A 93 2.27 5.82 20.42
N VAL A 94 0.98 6.13 20.36
CA VAL A 94 0.08 5.70 19.26
C VAL A 94 0.66 6.14 17.91
N LYS A 95 1.02 7.42 17.77
CA LYS A 95 1.65 7.97 16.55
C LYS A 95 2.87 7.18 16.08
N GLN A 96 3.70 6.71 17.02
CA GLN A 96 4.90 5.95 16.70
C GLN A 96 4.56 4.52 16.25
N ASN A 97 3.56 3.87 16.86
CA ASN A 97 3.10 2.55 16.41
C ASN A 97 2.44 2.63 15.03
N VAL A 98 1.63 3.66 14.76
CA VAL A 98 1.06 3.91 13.43
C VAL A 98 2.18 4.12 12.42
N SER A 99 3.17 4.97 12.71
CA SER A 99 4.32 5.17 11.81
C SER A 99 5.12 3.89 11.56
N ASN A 100 5.30 3.05 12.59
CA ASN A 100 5.98 1.76 12.46
C ASN A 100 5.18 0.77 11.60
N ALA A 101 3.86 0.67 11.81
CA ALA A 101 2.98 -0.17 11.01
C ALA A 101 2.91 0.30 9.56
N MET A 102 2.83 1.62 9.34
CA MET A 102 2.87 2.25 8.02
C MET A 102 4.17 1.94 7.30
N ALA A 103 5.31 1.83 8.00
CA ALA A 103 6.56 1.43 7.35
C ALA A 103 6.49 0.00 6.77
N ALA A 104 5.70 -0.90 7.37
CA ALA A 104 5.41 -2.22 6.80
C ALA A 104 4.48 -2.10 5.58
N GLY A 105 3.42 -1.28 5.68
CA GLY A 105 2.52 -0.98 4.57
C GLY A 105 3.26 -0.39 3.37
N THR A 106 4.18 0.55 3.60
CA THR A 106 5.03 1.13 2.55
C THR A 106 5.92 0.07 1.91
N GLY A 107 6.49 -0.86 2.69
CA GLY A 107 7.26 -1.97 2.14
C GLY A 107 6.43 -2.82 1.19
N TYR A 108 5.25 -3.26 1.66
CA TYR A 108 4.31 -4.05 0.87
C TYR A 108 3.86 -3.30 -0.40
N PHE A 109 3.49 -2.03 -0.26
CA PHE A 109 3.08 -1.14 -1.35
C PHE A 109 4.15 -1.04 -2.45
N LEU A 110 5.40 -0.75 -2.05
CA LEU A 110 6.51 -0.61 -2.99
C LEU A 110 6.82 -1.94 -3.70
N THR A 111 6.78 -3.06 -2.98
CA THR A 111 6.97 -4.38 -3.60
C THR A 111 5.87 -4.69 -4.61
N ALA A 112 4.62 -4.33 -4.31
CA ALA A 112 3.52 -4.49 -5.26
C ALA A 112 3.66 -3.59 -6.50
N LEU A 113 4.12 -2.34 -6.35
CA LEU A 113 4.40 -1.47 -7.51
C LEU A 113 5.47 -2.07 -8.42
N VAL A 114 6.55 -2.62 -7.83
CA VAL A 114 7.59 -3.33 -8.59
C VAL A 114 6.98 -4.56 -9.28
N ALA A 115 6.13 -5.32 -8.59
CA ALA A 115 5.44 -6.46 -9.18
C ALA A 115 4.49 -6.08 -10.32
N MET A 116 3.80 -4.93 -10.24
CA MET A 116 2.98 -4.41 -11.34
C MET A 116 3.84 -4.13 -12.57
N ILE A 117 5.00 -3.49 -12.38
CA ILE A 117 5.94 -3.20 -13.48
C ILE A 117 6.49 -4.49 -14.09
N LEU A 118 6.91 -5.45 -13.25
CA LEU A 118 7.53 -6.70 -13.71
C LEU A 118 6.53 -7.65 -14.39
N SER A 119 5.28 -7.67 -13.93
CA SER A 119 4.24 -8.54 -14.48
C SER A 119 3.52 -7.91 -15.67
N ASP A 120 3.73 -6.62 -15.91
CA ASP A 120 3.03 -5.83 -16.92
C ASP A 120 1.49 -5.99 -16.89
N ILE A 121 0.93 -6.08 -15.68
CA ILE A 121 -0.53 -6.27 -15.49
C ILE A 121 -1.36 -5.13 -16.12
N ARG A 122 -0.78 -3.94 -16.19
CA ARG A 122 -1.39 -2.75 -16.80
C ARG A 122 -0.34 -1.96 -17.58
N PRO A 123 -0.13 -2.23 -18.87
CA PRO A 123 1.01 -1.66 -19.59
C PRO A 123 1.04 -0.13 -19.65
N SER A 124 -0.12 0.52 -19.71
CA SER A 124 -0.22 1.99 -19.63
C SER A 124 0.31 2.54 -18.30
N ILE A 125 -0.04 1.90 -17.19
CA ILE A 125 0.38 2.28 -15.84
C ILE A 125 1.83 1.88 -15.59
N THR A 126 2.26 0.72 -16.08
CA THR A 126 3.67 0.29 -16.06
C THR A 126 4.57 1.36 -16.66
N VAL A 127 4.22 1.86 -17.86
CA VAL A 127 5.00 2.91 -18.54
C VAL A 127 5.01 4.21 -17.72
N LEU A 128 3.86 4.64 -17.18
CA LEU A 128 3.79 5.83 -16.34
C LEU A 128 4.62 5.69 -15.05
N LEU A 129 4.58 4.52 -14.41
CA LEU A 129 5.38 4.23 -13.22
C LEU A 129 6.87 4.19 -13.54
N MET A 130 7.27 3.62 -14.69
CA MET A 130 8.66 3.65 -15.15
C MET A 130 9.13 5.06 -15.43
N ILE A 131 8.32 5.89 -16.11
CA ILE A 131 8.63 7.31 -16.33
C ILE A 131 8.78 8.00 -14.97
N ALA A 132 7.83 7.84 -14.05
CA ALA A 132 7.91 8.43 -12.72
C ALA A 132 9.17 7.98 -11.95
N LEU A 133 9.57 6.71 -12.07
CA LEU A 133 10.76 6.17 -11.44
C LEU A 133 12.05 6.71 -12.05
N VAL A 134 12.13 6.81 -13.38
CA VAL A 134 13.28 7.39 -14.09
C VAL A 134 13.42 8.89 -13.78
N PHE A 135 12.32 9.64 -13.86
CA PHE A 135 12.32 11.07 -13.55
C PHE A 135 12.60 11.34 -12.06
N GLY A 136 11.92 10.64 -11.15
CA GLY A 136 12.12 10.78 -9.72
C GLY A 136 13.52 10.37 -9.29
N GLY A 137 14.02 9.24 -9.82
CA GLY A 137 15.39 8.78 -9.61
C GLY A 137 16.43 9.76 -10.17
N GLY A 138 16.20 10.28 -11.39
CA GLY A 138 17.05 11.29 -12.01
C GLY A 138 17.11 12.59 -11.22
N LEU A 139 15.96 13.07 -10.73
CA LEU A 139 15.89 14.25 -9.84
C LEU A 139 16.62 14.01 -8.53
N TRP A 140 16.45 12.83 -7.92
CA TRP A 140 17.13 12.49 -6.68
C TRP A 140 18.65 12.40 -6.86
N VAL A 141 19.13 11.67 -7.88
CA VAL A 141 20.56 11.58 -8.21
C VAL A 141 21.12 12.96 -8.54
N GLY A 142 20.42 13.73 -9.38
CA GLY A 142 20.79 15.09 -9.74
C GLY A 142 20.89 16.00 -8.50
N SER A 143 19.92 15.94 -7.59
CA SER A 143 19.94 16.73 -6.35
C SER A 143 21.09 16.32 -5.42
N THR A 144 21.41 15.03 -5.37
CA THR A 144 22.49 14.48 -4.52
C THR A 144 23.86 14.86 -5.06
N VAL A 145 24.07 14.68 -6.37
CA VAL A 145 25.30 15.09 -7.07
C VAL A 145 25.48 16.61 -6.97
N MET A 146 24.40 17.37 -7.20
CA MET A 146 24.48 18.82 -7.14
C MET A 146 24.72 19.33 -5.72
N GLY A 147 24.10 18.73 -4.70
CA GLY A 147 24.39 19.06 -3.30
C GLY A 147 25.85 18.76 -2.91
N THR A 148 26.44 17.71 -3.50
CA THR A 148 27.85 17.36 -3.28
C THR A 148 28.79 18.36 -3.98
N LEU A 149 28.48 18.76 -5.22
CA LEU A 149 29.28 19.68 -6.02
C LEU A 149 29.15 21.14 -5.56
N SER A 150 27.94 21.57 -5.15
CA SER A 150 27.66 22.94 -4.76
C SER A 150 27.98 23.24 -3.29
N ARG A 151 28.44 22.25 -2.52
CA ARG A 151 28.66 22.35 -1.05
C ARG A 151 27.45 22.95 -0.31
N GLY A 152 26.24 22.67 -0.79
CA GLY A 152 25.00 23.18 -0.20
C GLY A 152 24.53 24.55 -0.70
N ILE A 153 25.18 25.15 -1.71
CA ILE A 153 24.65 26.36 -2.37
C ILE A 153 23.48 25.93 -3.28
N PRO A 154 22.28 26.54 -3.15
CA PRO A 154 21.14 26.20 -3.98
C PRO A 154 21.44 26.55 -5.45
N PHE A 155 21.43 25.54 -6.30
CA PHE A 155 21.60 25.70 -7.74
C PHE A 155 20.23 25.79 -8.42
N LEU A 156 19.96 26.93 -9.04
CA LEU A 156 18.83 27.12 -9.94
C LEU A 156 19.28 26.75 -11.36
N GLY A 157 19.07 25.49 -11.74
CA GLY A 157 19.19 25.09 -13.13
C GLY A 157 18.13 25.81 -13.96
N VAL A 158 18.53 26.47 -15.05
CA VAL A 158 17.59 27.12 -15.98
C VAL A 158 16.84 26.02 -16.74
N ALA A 159 15.71 25.58 -16.20
CA ALA A 159 14.73 24.80 -16.92
C ALA A 159 13.93 25.76 -17.80
N SER A 160 13.78 25.46 -19.09
CA SER A 160 12.93 26.29 -19.95
C SER A 160 11.49 26.27 -19.42
N LEU A 161 10.76 27.39 -19.53
CA LEU A 161 9.38 27.48 -19.07
C LEU A 161 8.52 26.33 -19.67
N GLY A 162 8.80 25.95 -20.93
CA GLY A 162 8.20 24.81 -21.60
C GLY A 162 8.46 23.49 -20.88
N THR A 163 9.71 23.20 -20.47
CA THR A 163 10.01 21.99 -19.70
C THR A 163 9.31 21.96 -18.34
N VAL A 164 9.21 23.09 -17.65
CA VAL A 164 8.50 23.17 -16.36
C VAL A 164 7.01 22.88 -16.54
N VAL A 165 6.37 23.49 -17.55
CA VAL A 165 4.95 23.28 -17.84
C VAL A 165 4.69 21.83 -18.29
N THR A 166 5.49 21.28 -19.20
CA THR A 166 5.33 19.89 -19.66
C THR A 166 5.51 18.89 -18.53
N VAL A 167 6.52 19.07 -17.67
CA VAL A 167 6.72 18.20 -16.49
C VAL A 167 5.56 18.35 -15.52
N GLY A 168 5.10 19.59 -15.24
CA GLY A 168 3.96 19.84 -14.36
C GLY A 168 2.68 19.17 -14.84
N VAL A 169 2.36 19.29 -16.14
CA VAL A 169 1.19 18.64 -16.77
C VAL A 169 1.33 17.12 -16.69
N LEU A 170 2.51 16.56 -17.01
CA LEU A 170 2.75 15.13 -16.95
C LEU A 170 2.60 14.57 -15.53
N VAL A 171 3.08 15.30 -14.52
CA VAL A 171 2.94 14.92 -13.11
C VAL A 171 1.48 14.98 -12.67
N LEU A 172 0.72 15.99 -13.08
CA LEU A 172 -0.70 16.12 -12.70
C LEU A 172 -1.56 15.03 -13.35
N PHE A 173 -1.54 14.91 -14.68
CA PHE A 173 -2.36 13.92 -15.38
C PHE A 173 -1.87 12.49 -15.15
N GLY A 174 -0.55 12.27 -15.17
CA GLY A 174 0.04 10.97 -14.84
C GLY A 174 -0.24 10.57 -13.40
N GLY A 175 -0.15 11.51 -12.46
CA GLY A 175 -0.48 11.28 -11.04
C GLY A 175 -1.94 10.90 -10.83
N VAL A 176 -2.88 11.61 -11.45
CA VAL A 176 -4.31 11.29 -11.39
C VAL A 176 -4.60 9.92 -12.01
N ALA A 177 -4.00 9.60 -13.16
CA ALA A 177 -4.16 8.30 -13.82
C ALA A 177 -3.58 7.14 -12.99
N ILE A 178 -2.46 7.35 -12.30
CA ILE A 178 -1.90 6.36 -11.38
C ILE A 178 -2.82 6.20 -10.16
N LEU A 179 -3.28 7.30 -9.57
CA LEU A 179 -4.13 7.27 -8.38
C LEU A 179 -5.48 6.59 -8.63
N SER A 180 -6.13 6.83 -9.77
CA SER A 180 -7.42 6.19 -10.09
C SER A 180 -7.34 4.67 -10.19
N VAL A 181 -6.15 4.13 -10.47
CA VAL A 181 -5.91 2.69 -10.60
C VAL A 181 -5.45 2.06 -9.29
N ILE A 182 -4.72 2.82 -8.50
CA ILE A 182 -4.04 2.34 -7.30
C ILE A 182 -4.84 2.73 -6.04
N GLN A 183 -5.93 3.49 -6.14
CA GLN A 183 -6.74 3.89 -4.99
C GLN A 183 -7.19 2.70 -4.14
N ASP A 184 -7.77 1.66 -4.75
CA ASP A 184 -8.28 0.51 -4.01
C ASP A 184 -7.11 -0.31 -3.44
N PHE A 185 -6.00 -0.35 -4.16
CA PHE A 185 -4.77 -0.95 -3.68
C PHE A 185 -4.16 -0.20 -2.47
N LEU A 186 -4.22 1.14 -2.46
CA LEU A 186 -3.81 1.96 -1.33
C LEU A 186 -4.66 1.65 -0.10
N VAL A 187 -5.96 1.43 -0.29
CA VAL A 187 -6.88 1.06 0.79
C VAL A 187 -6.51 -0.31 1.37
N VAL A 188 -6.39 -1.33 0.51
CA VAL A 188 -6.02 -2.69 0.91
C VAL A 188 -4.69 -2.71 1.67
N THR A 189 -3.74 -1.86 1.27
CA THR A 189 -2.44 -1.80 1.92
C THR A 189 -2.46 -0.97 3.20
N PHE A 190 -2.93 0.27 3.15
CA PHE A 190 -2.74 1.19 4.26
C PHE A 190 -3.83 1.12 5.32
N ALA A 191 -5.08 0.78 4.98
CA ALA A 191 -6.15 0.71 5.97
C ALA A 191 -5.87 -0.33 7.07
N PRO A 192 -5.41 -1.56 6.76
CA PRO A 192 -5.04 -2.53 7.80
C PRO A 192 -3.83 -2.08 8.61
N THR A 193 -2.83 -1.44 7.97
CA THR A 193 -1.64 -0.96 8.70
C THR A 193 -1.98 0.10 9.74
N VAL A 194 -2.86 1.04 9.40
CA VAL A 194 -3.30 2.10 10.32
C VAL A 194 -4.08 1.48 11.48
N ALA A 195 -5.00 0.56 11.18
CA ALA A 195 -5.79 -0.14 12.20
C ALA A 195 -4.91 -0.90 13.20
N VAL A 196 -3.93 -1.67 12.69
CA VAL A 196 -2.98 -2.42 13.53
C VAL A 196 -2.11 -1.48 14.36
N GLY A 197 -1.54 -0.45 13.73
CA GLY A 197 -0.68 0.51 14.42
C GLY A 197 -1.41 1.27 15.52
N ALA A 198 -2.67 1.66 15.28
CA ALA A 198 -3.53 2.28 16.29
C ALA A 198 -3.83 1.30 17.44
N GLY A 199 -4.25 0.06 17.14
CA GLY A 199 -4.55 -0.95 18.15
C GLY A 199 -3.37 -1.30 19.06
N PHE A 200 -2.17 -1.49 18.50
CA PHE A 200 -0.94 -1.69 19.28
C PHE A 200 -0.55 -0.44 20.08
N GLY A 201 -0.79 0.75 19.54
CA GLY A 201 -0.59 2.01 20.25
C GLY A 201 -1.45 2.15 21.49
N VAL A 202 -2.76 1.96 21.32
CA VAL A 202 -3.75 2.10 22.39
C VAL A 202 -3.51 1.06 23.48
N SER A 203 -3.35 -0.21 23.12
CA SER A 203 -3.11 -1.29 24.09
C SER A 203 -1.88 -1.02 24.97
N ARG A 204 -0.78 -0.53 24.39
CA ARG A 204 0.44 -0.20 25.14
C ARG A 204 0.33 1.08 25.96
N GLN A 205 -0.47 2.04 25.50
CA GLN A 205 -0.76 3.25 26.28
C GLN A 205 -1.60 2.93 27.52
N LEU A 206 -2.58 2.02 27.39
CA LEU A 206 -3.37 1.52 28.50
C LEU A 206 -2.50 0.73 29.49
N GLU A 207 -1.59 -0.12 29.00
CA GLU A 207 -0.63 -0.86 29.83
C GLU A 207 0.25 0.08 30.68
N ARG A 208 0.76 1.17 30.09
CA ARG A 208 1.58 2.15 30.82
C ARG A 208 0.81 2.96 31.87
N ARG A 209 -0.49 3.17 31.68
CA ARG A 209 -1.33 3.94 32.63
C ARG A 209 -1.77 3.13 33.84
N GLY A 210 -1.35 1.87 33.99
CA GLY A 210 -1.70 1.04 35.15
C GLY A 210 -3.19 0.66 35.21
N ARG A 211 -4.00 0.95 34.18
CA ARG A 211 -5.41 0.56 34.06
C ARG A 211 -5.60 -0.94 33.76
N ARG A 212 -4.79 -1.80 34.38
CA ARG A 212 -4.82 -3.27 34.17
C ARG A 212 -5.77 -3.99 35.13
N SER A 213 -6.39 -3.29 36.09
CA SER A 213 -7.31 -3.90 37.06
C SER A 213 -8.76 -3.73 36.61
N ASP A 214 -9.45 -4.85 36.46
CA ASP A 214 -10.92 -5.03 36.49
C ASP A 214 -11.79 -4.78 35.27
N TYR A 215 -11.23 -4.46 34.10
CA TYR A 215 -12.05 -4.26 32.91
C TYR A 215 -11.71 -5.29 31.81
N PRO A 216 -12.66 -6.18 31.42
CA PRO A 216 -12.46 -7.08 30.29
C PRO A 216 -12.09 -6.24 29.05
N ARG A 217 -11.27 -6.77 28.14
CA ARG A 217 -10.72 -6.03 26.98
C ARG A 217 -11.74 -5.21 26.16
N ILE A 218 -13.03 -5.50 26.32
CA ILE A 218 -14.19 -4.84 25.71
C ILE A 218 -14.56 -3.50 26.39
N SER A 219 -14.42 -3.35 27.71
CA SER A 219 -14.78 -2.11 28.42
C SER A 219 -13.70 -1.03 28.35
N GLY A 220 -12.42 -1.43 28.19
CA GLY A 220 -11.35 -0.49 27.82
C GLY A 220 -11.54 0.11 26.42
N LEU A 221 -12.21 -0.62 25.51
CA LEU A 221 -12.65 -0.14 24.19
C LEU A 221 -13.82 0.85 24.30
N GLN A 222 -14.78 0.62 25.20
CA GLN A 222 -15.88 1.55 25.47
C GLN A 222 -15.41 2.88 26.06
N GLN A 223 -14.53 2.84 27.07
CA GLN A 223 -14.00 4.07 27.69
C GLN A 223 -13.11 4.87 26.71
N PHE A 224 -12.45 4.18 25.77
CA PHE A 224 -11.74 4.80 24.66
C PHE A 224 -12.70 5.40 23.61
N PHE A 225 -13.85 4.77 23.34
CA PHE A 225 -14.88 5.34 22.48
C PHE A 225 -15.44 6.66 23.04
N GLU A 226 -15.44 6.85 24.36
CA GLU A 226 -15.80 8.12 25.00
C GLU A 226 -14.64 9.15 25.01
N GLU A 227 -13.43 8.77 25.44
CA GLU A 227 -12.28 9.70 25.55
C GLU A 227 -11.68 10.08 24.19
N SER A 228 -11.68 9.16 23.23
CA SER A 228 -11.11 9.31 21.89
C SER A 228 -12.18 9.34 20.79
N TRP A 229 -13.46 9.52 21.14
CA TRP A 229 -14.62 9.60 20.21
C TRP A 229 -14.26 10.27 18.90
N LYS A 230 -13.65 11.47 18.90
CA LYS A 230 -13.31 12.18 17.65
C LYS A 230 -12.27 11.45 16.80
N GLU A 231 -11.24 10.86 17.39
CA GLU A 231 -10.19 10.12 16.67
C GLU A 231 -10.68 8.74 16.25
N THR A 232 -11.47 8.06 17.08
CA THR A 232 -12.11 6.78 16.74
C THR A 232 -13.19 6.97 15.70
N LEU A 233 -13.94 8.07 15.71
CA LEU A 233 -14.93 8.44 14.70
C LEU A 233 -14.23 8.80 13.40
N VAL A 234 -13.10 9.52 13.41
CA VAL A 234 -12.33 9.74 12.17
C VAL A 234 -11.79 8.42 11.61
N VAL A 235 -11.22 7.54 12.44
CA VAL A 235 -10.72 6.24 11.98
C VAL A 235 -11.86 5.31 11.55
N SER A 236 -12.98 5.28 12.27
CA SER A 236 -14.17 4.51 11.93
C SER A 236 -14.92 5.09 10.74
N LEU A 237 -14.92 6.40 10.51
CA LEU A 237 -15.54 7.07 9.36
C LEU A 237 -14.67 6.91 8.13
N ILE A 238 -13.34 6.93 8.28
CA ILE A 238 -12.42 6.48 7.23
C ILE A 238 -12.65 4.99 6.96
N PHE A 239 -12.70 4.13 7.98
CA PHE A 239 -12.94 2.69 7.82
C PHE A 239 -14.31 2.37 7.21
N PHE A 240 -15.38 3.09 7.59
CA PHE A 240 -16.72 2.96 7.02
C PHE A 240 -16.80 3.57 5.62
N ALA A 241 -16.17 4.70 5.35
CA ALA A 241 -16.10 5.26 4.00
C ALA A 241 -15.34 4.32 3.05
N LEU A 242 -14.30 3.65 3.55
CA LEU A 242 -13.55 2.63 2.82
C LEU A 242 -14.37 1.34 2.63
N LEU A 243 -15.10 0.88 3.65
CA LEU A 243 -16.00 -0.27 3.54
C LEU A 243 -17.19 -0.02 2.61
N ILE A 244 -17.82 1.16 2.70
CA ILE A 244 -18.92 1.58 1.82
C ILE A 244 -18.42 1.75 0.38
N GLY A 245 -17.19 2.23 0.18
CA GLY A 245 -16.53 2.23 -1.13
C GLY A 245 -16.29 0.82 -1.68
N LEU A 246 -15.98 -0.16 -0.81
CA LEU A 246 -15.79 -1.57 -1.16
C LEU A 246 -17.10 -2.34 -1.41
N THR A 247 -18.21 -1.95 -0.78
CA THR A 247 -19.52 -2.62 -0.93
C THR A 247 -20.52 -1.86 -1.82
N GLY A 248 -20.19 -0.66 -2.27
CA GLY A 248 -21.08 0.27 -2.99
C GLY A 248 -20.74 0.48 -4.46
N GLY A 249 -20.07 -0.49 -5.10
CA GLY A 249 -19.73 -0.47 -6.52
C GLY A 249 -20.02 -1.78 -7.25
N MET A 250 -21.04 -2.52 -6.79
CA MET A 250 -21.80 -3.45 -7.64
C MET A 250 -23.03 -2.73 -8.18
#